data_AF-W3TZV5-F1
#
_entry.id   AF-W3TZV5-F1
#
_cell.length_a   1.000
_cell.length_b   1.000
_cell.length_c   1.000
_cell.angle_alpha   90.00
_cell.angle_beta   90.00
_cell.angle_gamma   90.00
#
_symmetry.space_group_name_H-M   'P 1'
#
loop_
_entity.id
_entity.type
_entity.pdbx_description
1 polymer ?
#
loop_
_entity_poly.entity_id
_entity_poly.type
_entity_poly.pdbx_seq_one_letter_code
_entity_poly.pdbx_strand_id
1 'polypeptide(L)'
;MMLSMKALSGSTLSENFSDLTRKIFAAGCDIVFHCNGNLEKMFAIAQITPFLKDKTLERADSACSRVLHSDRSDEIALREEFSNLLTFYLKRFVIFDLSVFVGMR
;
A
#
# COMPACT_ATOMS: atom_id res chain seq x y z
N MET A 1 10.64 3.05 4.42
CA MET A 1 10.14 4.44 4.20
C MET A 1 9.12 4.44 3.06
N MET A 2 8.00 5.14 3.21
CA MET A 2 6.92 5.20 2.21
C MET A 2 7.13 6.38 1.23
N LEU A 3 7.21 6.09 -0.06
CA LEU A 3 7.50 7.11 -1.10
C LEU A 3 6.30 7.99 -1.46
N SER A 4 5.09 7.50 -1.26
CA SER A 4 3.86 8.17 -1.73
C SER A 4 3.20 9.07 -0.68
N MET A 5 3.81 9.24 0.50
CA MET A 5 3.28 10.16 1.52
C MET A 5 3.78 11.59 1.30
N LYS A 6 2.89 12.56 1.48
CA LYS A 6 3.19 14.00 1.42
C LYS A 6 4.29 14.47 2.38
N ALA A 7 4.71 13.64 3.34
CA ALA A 7 5.84 13.90 4.23
C ALA A 7 7.17 14.10 3.47
N LEU A 8 7.35 13.45 2.31
CA LEU A 8 8.50 13.69 1.42
C LEU A 8 8.17 14.68 0.28
N SER A 9 6.91 15.09 0.13
CA SER A 9 6.46 16.02 -0.93
C SER A 9 6.66 17.49 -0.59
N GLY A 10 7.26 17.81 0.56
CA GLY A 10 7.56 19.19 0.99
C GLY A 10 8.73 19.83 0.24
N SER A 11 9.20 19.24 -0.84
CA SER A 11 10.23 19.81 -1.68
C SER A 11 9.74 19.82 -3.12
N THR A 12 10.09 20.87 -3.83
CA THR A 12 9.98 21.12 -5.28
C THR A 12 10.68 20.05 -6.14
N LEU A 13 10.90 18.83 -5.61
CA LEU A 13 11.70 17.73 -6.14
C LEU A 13 10.85 16.53 -6.60
N SER A 14 9.52 16.66 -6.67
CA SER A 14 8.63 15.53 -6.97
C SER A 14 8.39 15.34 -8.47
N GLU A 15 9.39 14.81 -9.20
CA GLU A 15 9.11 14.03 -10.42
C GLU A 15 9.95 12.75 -10.50
N ASN A 16 11.17 12.71 -9.95
CA ASN A 16 12.05 11.54 -10.10
C ASN A 16 12.04 10.61 -8.86
N PHE A 17 11.26 9.54 -8.94
CA PHE A 17 11.23 8.47 -7.92
C PHE A 17 12.59 7.77 -7.74
N SER A 18 13.46 7.82 -8.75
CA SER A 18 14.80 7.23 -8.66
C SER A 18 15.69 7.99 -7.67
N ASP A 19 15.68 9.32 -7.76
CA ASP A 19 16.48 10.18 -6.87
C ASP A 19 15.99 10.11 -5.43
N LEU A 20 14.66 10.06 -5.24
CA LEU A 20 14.06 9.95 -3.92
C LEU A 20 14.43 8.64 -3.24
N THR A 21 14.35 7.54 -3.98
CA THR A 21 14.70 6.21 -3.49
C THR A 21 16.19 6.12 -3.14
N ARG A 22 17.08 6.71 -3.96
CA ARG A 22 18.52 6.83 -3.61
C ARG A 22 18.74 7.58 -2.31
N LYS A 23 18.06 8.73 -2.12
CA LYS A 23 18.16 9.52 -0.88
C LYS A 23 17.70 8.74 0.34
N ILE A 24 16.65 7.93 0.20
CA ILE A 24 16.13 7.11 1.29
C ILE A 24 17.14 6.03 1.70
N PHE A 25 17.73 5.32 0.74
CA PHE A 25 18.79 4.36 1.05
C PHE A 25 20.04 5.04 1.63
N ALA A 26 20.42 6.21 1.11
CA ALA A 26 21.52 7.01 1.65
C ALA A 26 21.26 7.50 3.08
N ALA A 27 19.99 7.70 3.45
CA ALA A 27 19.57 8.02 4.82
C ALA A 27 19.59 6.81 5.78
N GLY A 28 20.01 5.63 5.30
CA GLY A 28 20.13 4.41 6.11
C GLY A 28 18.83 3.61 6.23
N CYS A 29 17.82 3.90 5.40
CA CYS A 29 16.64 3.05 5.35
C CYS A 29 16.94 1.74 4.61
N ASP A 30 16.54 0.62 5.20
CA ASP A 30 16.70 -0.72 4.63
C ASP A 30 15.62 -1.08 3.59
N ILE A 31 14.40 -0.54 3.72
CA ILE A 31 13.21 -0.94 2.95
C ILE A 31 12.46 0.30 2.48
N VAL A 32 11.95 0.25 1.25
CA VAL A 32 11.12 1.29 0.63
C VAL A 32 9.82 0.69 0.12
N PHE A 33 8.69 1.41 0.27
CA PHE A 33 7.40 0.96 -0.21
C PHE A 33 6.63 2.05 -0.97
N HIS A 34 5.93 1.66 -2.04
CA HIS A 34 5.08 2.49 -2.87
C HIS A 34 3.70 1.83 -3.01
N CYS A 35 2.62 2.53 -2.66
CA CYS A 35 1.27 1.97 -2.63
C CYS A 35 0.30 2.51 -3.70
N ASN A 36 0.73 3.45 -4.56
CA ASN A 36 -0.19 4.15 -5.46
C ASN A 36 -0.49 3.40 -6.78
N GLY A 37 -0.03 2.15 -6.93
CA GLY A 37 -0.35 1.31 -8.10
C GLY A 37 0.24 1.75 -9.45
N ASN A 38 1.10 2.77 -9.50
CA ASN A 38 1.76 3.20 -10.73
C ASN A 38 2.99 2.33 -11.04
N LEU A 39 2.87 1.51 -12.09
CA LEU A 39 3.88 0.53 -12.50
C LEU A 39 5.21 1.17 -12.94
N GLU A 40 5.17 2.27 -13.69
CA GLU A 40 6.36 2.97 -14.17
C GLU A 40 7.22 3.45 -12.99
N LYS A 41 6.57 4.00 -11.96
CA LYS A 41 7.24 4.39 -10.71
C LYS A 41 7.81 3.19 -9.99
N MET A 42 7.07 2.08 -9.91
CA MET A 42 7.57 0.84 -9.30
C MET A 42 8.81 0.30 -10.01
N PHE A 43 8.86 0.33 -11.34
CA PHE A 43 10.06 -0.05 -12.09
C PHE A 43 11.25 0.87 -11.78
N ALA A 44 11.04 2.18 -11.77
CA ALA A 44 12.10 3.14 -11.44
C ALA A 44 12.68 2.91 -10.03
N ILE A 45 11.82 2.56 -9.05
CA ILE A 45 12.24 2.22 -7.69
C ILE A 45 13.01 0.89 -7.67
N ALA A 46 12.50 -0.13 -8.34
CA ALA A 46 13.08 -1.48 -8.32
C ALA A 46 14.50 -1.51 -8.90
N GLN A 47 14.76 -0.78 -9.99
CA GLN A 47 16.06 -0.76 -10.67
C GLN A 47 17.24 -0.28 -9.80
N ILE A 48 16.95 0.51 -8.76
CA ILE A 48 17.96 1.14 -7.90
C ILE A 48 17.91 0.62 -6.46
N THR A 49 16.97 -0.27 -6.16
CA THR A 49 16.82 -0.86 -4.84
C THR A 49 17.88 -1.93 -4.66
N PRO A 50 18.78 -1.81 -3.67
CA PRO A 50 19.77 -2.84 -3.39
C PRO A 50 19.09 -4.08 -2.81
N PHE A 51 19.72 -5.25 -3.03
CA PHE A 51 19.35 -6.48 -2.33
C PHE A 51 19.64 -6.32 -0.83
N LEU A 52 18.75 -6.88 0.01
CA LEU A 52 18.95 -6.95 1.46
C LEU A 52 20.14 -7.84 1.80
N LYS A 53 20.89 -7.49 2.85
CA LYS A 53 22.06 -8.22 3.33
C LYS A 53 22.09 -8.21 4.86
N ASP A 54 22.91 -9.10 5.43
CA ASP A 54 23.23 -9.18 6.85
C ASP A 54 21.98 -9.19 7.75
N LYS A 55 22.02 -8.44 8.86
CA LYS A 55 20.91 -8.33 9.83
C LYS A 55 19.60 -7.86 9.21
N THR A 56 19.64 -7.12 8.11
CA THR A 56 18.43 -6.65 7.44
C THR A 56 17.74 -7.80 6.70
N LEU A 57 18.51 -8.66 6.05
CA LEU A 57 17.99 -9.88 5.43
C LEU A 57 17.43 -10.83 6.50
N GLU A 58 18.16 -11.05 7.60
CA GLU A 58 17.68 -11.88 8.73
C GLU A 58 16.34 -11.38 9.30
N ARG A 59 16.21 -10.05 9.44
CA ARG A 59 14.95 -9.43 9.88
C ARG A 59 13.82 -9.66 8.89
N ALA A 60 14.09 -9.54 7.59
CA ALA A 60 13.12 -9.78 6.54
C ALA A 60 12.67 -11.24 6.50
N ASP A 61 13.61 -12.19 6.56
CA ASP A 61 13.31 -13.62 6.57
C ASP A 61 12.51 -14.01 7.82
N SER A 62 12.87 -13.47 9.00
CA SER A 62 12.11 -13.67 10.23
C SER A 62 10.67 -13.15 10.11
N ALA A 63 10.47 -11.99 9.49
CA ALA A 63 9.14 -11.45 9.24
C ALA A 63 8.35 -12.33 8.26
N CYS A 64 8.97 -12.78 7.17
CA CYS A 64 8.36 -13.69 6.20
C CYS A 64 7.96 -15.03 6.84
N SER A 65 8.76 -15.56 7.78
CA SER A 65 8.44 -16.81 8.48
C SER A 65 7.18 -16.73 9.36
N ARG A 66 6.77 -15.51 9.73
CA ARG A 66 5.56 -15.24 10.54
C ARG A 66 4.31 -15.04 9.70
N VAL A 67 4.45 -14.92 8.38
CA VAL A 67 3.30 -14.86 7.48
C VAL A 67 2.58 -16.20 7.59
N LEU A 68 1.41 -16.16 8.23
CA LEU A 68 0.58 -17.33 8.40
C LEU A 68 0.16 -17.87 7.04
N HIS A 69 -0.05 -19.18 6.98
CA HIS A 69 -0.65 -19.79 5.81
C HIS A 69 -2.05 -19.21 5.58
N SER A 70 -2.47 -19.13 4.32
CA SER A 70 -3.86 -18.85 3.98
C SER A 70 -4.78 -19.70 4.86
N ASP A 71 -5.73 -19.04 5.52
CA ASP A 71 -6.74 -19.65 6.37
C ASP A 71 -7.80 -20.45 5.60
N ARG A 72 -7.58 -20.64 4.28
CA ARG A 72 -8.50 -21.28 3.32
C ARG A 72 -9.87 -20.62 3.22
N SER A 73 -9.99 -19.38 3.70
CA SER A 73 -11.24 -18.64 3.57
C SER A 73 -11.58 -18.37 2.11
N ASP A 74 -12.87 -18.42 1.78
CA ASP A 74 -13.38 -18.07 0.46
C ASP A 74 -13.39 -16.54 0.31
N GLU A 75 -12.48 -16.02 -0.51
CA GLU A 75 -12.34 -14.58 -0.76
C GLU A 75 -13.64 -13.95 -1.27
N ILE A 76 -14.38 -14.65 -2.14
CA ILE A 76 -15.61 -14.13 -2.74
C ILE A 76 -16.67 -13.98 -1.65
N ALA A 77 -16.87 -15.03 -0.85
CA ALA A 77 -17.81 -15.02 0.25
C ALA A 77 -17.48 -13.92 1.28
N LEU A 78 -16.20 -13.76 1.64
CA LEU A 78 -15.76 -12.70 2.56
C LEU A 78 -15.99 -11.29 2.01
N ARG A 79 -15.77 -11.07 0.70
CA ARG A 79 -16.05 -9.78 0.06
C ARG A 79 -17.53 -9.45 0.03
N GLU A 80 -18.38 -10.46 -0.19
CA GLU A 80 -19.83 -10.30 -0.13
C GLU A 80 -20.29 -9.98 1.30
N GLU A 81 -19.81 -10.70 2.30
CA GLU A 81 -20.09 -10.42 3.71
C GLU A 81 -19.69 -8.99 4.08
N PHE A 82 -18.46 -8.59 3.75
CA PHE A 82 -17.96 -7.23 3.99
C PHE A 82 -18.83 -6.17 3.32
N SER A 83 -19.21 -6.39 2.06
CA SER A 83 -20.07 -5.48 1.30
C SER A 83 -21.47 -5.37 1.92
N ASN A 84 -22.02 -6.48 2.43
CA ASN A 84 -23.30 -6.50 3.14
C ASN A 84 -23.22 -5.75 4.47
N LEU A 85 -22.14 -5.93 5.24
CA LEU A 85 -21.89 -5.19 6.47
C LEU A 85 -21.82 -3.69 6.18
N LEU A 86 -21.01 -3.25 5.22
CA LEU A 86 -20.93 -1.84 4.84
C LEU A 86 -22.26 -1.29 4.34
N THR A 87 -23.00 -2.06 3.55
CA THR A 87 -24.33 -1.66 3.07
C THR A 87 -25.31 -1.49 4.23
N PHE A 88 -25.25 -2.36 5.24
CA PHE A 88 -26.06 -2.24 6.45
C PHE A 88 -25.68 -1.00 7.27
N TYR A 89 -24.38 -0.74 7.46
CA TYR A 89 -23.90 0.46 8.17
C TYR A 89 -24.25 1.74 7.44
N LEU A 90 -24.07 1.78 6.11
CA LEU A 90 -24.46 2.91 5.28
C LEU A 90 -25.98 3.07 5.32
N LYS A 91 -26.80 2.01 5.16
CA LYS A 91 -28.27 2.14 5.31
C LYS A 91 -28.71 2.60 6.71
N ARG A 92 -27.96 2.27 7.77
CA ARG A 92 -28.26 2.70 9.16
C ARG A 92 -27.82 4.14 9.46
N PHE A 93 -26.75 4.64 8.82
CA PHE A 93 -26.33 6.05 8.89
C PHE A 93 -27.06 6.94 7.86
N VAL A 94 -27.52 6.38 6.74
CA VAL A 94 -28.17 7.08 5.62
C VAL A 94 -29.69 7.24 5.84
N ILE A 95 -30.27 6.75 6.94
CA ILE A 95 -31.61 7.23 7.38
C ILE A 95 -31.58 8.73 7.73
N PHE A 96 -30.39 9.37 7.83
CA PHE A 96 -30.29 10.83 7.90
C PHE A 96 -30.01 11.55 6.57
N ASP A 97 -29.72 10.86 5.47
CA ASP A 97 -29.41 11.55 4.21
C ASP A 97 -29.86 10.73 2.98
N LEU A 98 -31.18 10.63 2.83
CA LEU A 98 -31.82 10.15 1.62
C LEU A 98 -31.51 11.12 0.46
N SER A 99 -30.35 11.01 -0.19
CA SER A 99 -30.07 11.47 -1.57
C SER A 99 -28.63 11.20 -2.00
N VAL A 100 -28.30 10.00 -2.51
CA VAL A 100 -27.38 9.90 -3.67
C VAL A 100 -27.83 8.75 -4.57
N PHE A 101 -28.55 9.17 -5.60
CA PHE A 101 -28.90 8.42 -6.80
C PHE A 101 -27.61 7.94 -7.50
N VAL A 102 -27.44 6.64 -7.72
CA VAL A 102 -26.57 6.15 -8.79
C VAL A 102 -27.34 5.11 -9.60
N GLY A 103 -28.17 5.62 -10.49
CA GLY A 103 -28.32 5.01 -11.80
C GLY A 103 -27.39 5.73 -12.75
N MET A 104 -26.62 4.99 -13.53
CA MET A 104 -26.54 5.15 -14.98
C MET A 104 -25.69 4.02 -15.58
N ARG A 105 -26.08 3.67 -16.80
CA ARG A 105 -25.56 2.65 -17.71
C ARG A 105 -24.05 2.70 -17.90
#